data_AF-A0A7Y5XXC6-F1
#
_entry.id   AF-A0A7Y5XXC6-F1
#
_cell.length_a   1.000
_cell.length_b   1.000
_cell.length_c   1.000
_cell.angle_alpha   90.00
_cell.angle_beta   90.00
_cell.angle_gamma   90.00
#
_symmetry.space_group_name_H-M   'P 1'
#
loop_
_entity.id
_entity.type
_entity.pdbx_description
1 polymer ?
#
loop_
_entity_poly.entity_id
_entity_poly.type
_entity_poly.pdbx_seq_one_letter_code
_entity_poly.pdbx_strand_id
1 'polypeptide(L)'
;MKAIALIDGEHYAPVVRAALEELPYDFVAAHLVGGIEKLRDDADYGAPLAPDLAAALAEHRPELVVDLSDEPVLGPRERFRLASRVLAAGLPYVGADFRFDPPELAPFPLPSFAIVGTGKRVGKTAITAHAAQLYARERKVVVVAMGRGGPPEPEVAELRPDVDALLALSRAGRHAASDYLETAALVGVTTVGCRRCGGGLAGSVGVSNVHAGARRAVELEPELVLFDGSGAAIPPVATARRILVVNATSDPEVATGYLNEYRHLVSDLVVLTMAEQGAGWEELQGRALALAPAVVAATLRPRPTADVSGRRVAFFSTAPPSAHGLFAEHLAGEYGADVVHVSGALADRTALRQELERVDADVFLVEVKAAASD
;
A
#
# COMPACT_ATOMS: atom_id res chain seq x y z
N MET A 1 11.86 -11.58 28.38
CA MET A 1 10.81 -11.24 27.39
C MET A 1 10.11 -12.54 27.06
N LYS A 2 8.79 -12.61 27.21
CA LYS A 2 8.00 -13.83 26.99
C LYS A 2 7.97 -14.17 25.52
N ALA A 3 8.38 -15.37 25.16
CA ALA A 3 8.49 -15.80 23.76
C ALA A 3 7.71 -17.09 23.48
N ILE A 4 7.26 -17.21 22.24
CA ILE A 4 6.88 -18.50 21.66
C ILE A 4 8.01 -18.94 20.74
N ALA A 5 8.44 -20.19 20.85
CA ALA A 5 9.36 -20.79 19.90
C ALA A 5 8.58 -21.46 18.76
N LEU A 6 8.98 -21.22 17.51
CA LEU A 6 8.63 -22.08 16.39
C LEU A 6 9.77 -23.08 16.21
N ILE A 7 9.42 -24.36 16.24
CA ILE A 7 10.36 -25.47 16.22
C ILE A 7 9.95 -26.48 15.14
N ASP A 8 10.89 -27.26 14.63
CA ASP A 8 10.61 -28.38 13.72
C ASP A 8 10.98 -29.73 14.35
N GLY A 9 10.51 -30.81 13.74
CA GLY A 9 10.75 -32.17 14.20
C GLY A 9 12.02 -32.84 13.63
N GLU A 10 12.78 -32.17 12.77
CA GLU A 10 14.09 -32.67 12.33
C GLU A 10 15.16 -32.40 13.40
N HIS A 11 15.01 -31.32 14.19
CA HIS A 11 15.82 -31.10 15.37
C HIS A 11 15.41 -32.03 16.53
N TYR A 12 16.39 -32.71 17.12
CA TYR A 12 16.16 -33.61 18.25
C TYR A 12 15.67 -32.82 19.48
N ALA A 13 14.65 -33.31 20.19
CA ALA A 13 13.99 -32.56 21.26
C ALA A 13 14.95 -32.07 22.38
N PRO A 14 15.95 -32.85 22.85
CA PRO A 14 16.98 -32.35 23.76
C PRO A 14 17.83 -31.19 23.22
N VAL A 15 18.06 -31.13 21.90
CA VAL A 15 18.78 -30.01 21.27
C VAL A 15 17.92 -28.75 21.29
N VAL A 16 16.65 -28.87 20.92
CA VAL A 16 15.69 -27.76 20.99
C VAL A 16 15.54 -27.27 22.43
N ARG A 17 15.37 -28.17 23.40
CA ARG A 17 15.29 -27.83 24.82
C ARG A 17 16.52 -27.05 25.30
N ALA A 18 17.72 -27.53 24.97
CA ALA A 18 18.96 -26.84 25.34
C ALA A 18 19.02 -25.43 24.72
N ALA A 19 18.58 -25.28 23.47
CA ALA A 19 18.48 -23.96 22.82
C ALA A 19 17.47 -23.04 23.52
N LEU A 20 16.31 -23.56 23.95
CA LEU A 20 15.32 -22.78 24.72
C LEU A 20 15.88 -22.33 26.08
N GLU A 21 16.71 -23.15 26.73
CA GLU A 21 17.38 -22.83 27.99
C GLU A 21 18.54 -21.82 27.82
N GLU A 22 19.24 -21.84 26.69
CA GLU A 22 20.39 -20.97 26.39
C GLU A 22 19.99 -19.58 25.90
N LEU A 23 18.92 -19.48 25.09
CA LEU A 23 18.48 -18.22 24.50
C LEU A 23 17.90 -17.25 25.56
N PRO A 24 18.05 -15.93 25.37
CA PRO A 24 17.72 -14.93 26.40
C PRO A 24 16.21 -14.62 26.50
N TYR A 25 15.35 -15.63 26.31
CA TYR A 25 13.90 -15.48 26.29
C TYR A 25 13.23 -16.38 27.33
N ASP A 26 12.08 -15.93 27.84
CA ASP A 26 11.21 -16.73 28.69
C ASP A 26 10.22 -17.48 27.80
N PHE A 27 10.56 -18.70 27.38
CA PHE A 27 9.73 -19.48 26.46
C PHE A 27 8.50 -20.02 27.16
N VAL A 28 7.36 -19.37 26.91
CA VAL A 28 6.07 -19.69 27.54
C VAL A 28 5.31 -20.80 26.80
N ALA A 29 5.66 -21.06 25.55
CA ALA A 29 5.18 -22.16 24.72
C ALA A 29 6.09 -22.39 23.52
N ALA A 30 5.94 -23.54 22.88
CA ALA A 30 6.49 -23.83 21.56
C ALA A 30 5.39 -24.31 20.60
N HIS A 31 5.57 -24.10 19.31
CA HIS A 31 4.71 -24.62 18.26
C HIS A 31 5.54 -25.37 17.23
N LEU A 32 5.18 -26.63 17.00
CA LEU A 32 5.84 -27.51 16.06
C LEU A 32 5.32 -27.27 14.64
N VAL A 33 6.14 -26.69 13.78
CA VAL A 33 5.71 -26.24 12.43
C VAL A 33 5.71 -27.35 11.37
N GLY A 34 6.33 -28.49 11.66
CA GLY A 34 6.38 -29.66 10.77
C GLY A 34 7.52 -30.63 11.12
N GLY A 35 7.82 -31.57 10.20
CA GLY A 35 8.92 -32.54 10.35
C GLY A 35 8.64 -33.66 11.37
N ILE A 36 7.36 -34.00 11.56
CA ILE A 36 6.90 -34.82 12.68
C ILE A 36 7.09 -36.33 12.47
N GLU A 37 7.47 -36.77 11.27
CA GLU A 37 7.47 -38.17 10.84
C GLU A 37 8.42 -39.07 11.65
N LYS A 38 9.44 -38.48 12.27
CA LYS A 38 10.49 -39.17 13.04
C LYS A 38 10.37 -38.96 14.54
N LEU A 39 9.38 -38.21 15.00
CA LEU A 39 9.22 -37.88 16.41
C LEU A 39 8.61 -39.06 17.19
N ARG A 40 9.01 -39.16 18.45
CA ARG A 40 8.43 -40.09 19.43
C ARG A 40 7.39 -39.36 20.25
N ASP A 41 6.36 -40.08 20.72
CA ASP A 41 5.25 -39.52 21.50
C ASP A 41 5.67 -38.89 22.84
N ASP A 42 6.91 -39.14 23.29
CA ASP A 42 7.47 -38.67 24.57
C ASP A 42 8.47 -37.51 24.42
N ALA A 43 8.49 -36.82 23.27
CA ALA A 43 9.37 -35.68 23.04
C ALA A 43 9.13 -34.53 24.05
N ASP A 44 10.12 -34.24 24.89
CA ASP A 44 10.13 -33.13 25.84
C ASP A 44 11.01 -31.98 25.32
N TYR A 45 10.37 -30.88 24.95
CA TYR A 45 11.02 -29.66 24.47
C TYR A 45 11.31 -28.63 25.58
N GLY A 46 10.90 -28.89 26.83
CA GLY A 46 11.06 -27.95 27.94
C GLY A 46 10.03 -26.80 27.97
N ALA A 47 9.06 -26.79 27.06
CA ALA A 47 7.96 -25.82 26.99
C ALA A 47 6.65 -26.52 26.56
N PRO A 48 5.47 -26.02 26.97
CA PRO A 48 4.20 -26.58 26.52
C PRO A 48 4.04 -26.41 25.00
N LEU A 49 3.56 -27.46 24.33
CA LEU A 49 3.30 -27.44 22.89
C LEU A 49 1.90 -26.90 22.60
N ALA A 50 1.84 -25.82 21.83
CA ALA A 50 0.60 -25.28 21.30
C ALA A 50 0.22 -25.96 19.97
N PRO A 51 -1.08 -26.25 19.74
CA PRO A 51 -1.53 -26.97 18.56
C PRO A 51 -1.34 -26.18 17.25
N ASP A 52 -1.45 -24.86 17.33
CA ASP A 52 -1.17 -23.93 16.23
C ASP A 52 -0.69 -22.57 16.76
N LEU A 53 -0.15 -21.75 15.86
CA LEU A 53 0.30 -20.40 16.19
C LEU A 53 -0.82 -19.53 16.81
N ALA A 54 -2.07 -19.67 16.37
CA ALA A 54 -3.15 -18.82 16.87
C ALA A 54 -3.50 -19.14 18.33
N ALA A 55 -3.58 -20.42 18.69
CA ALA A 55 -3.73 -20.89 20.06
C ALA A 55 -2.55 -20.44 20.93
N ALA A 56 -1.33 -20.58 20.42
CA ALA A 56 -0.12 -20.18 21.10
C ALA A 56 -0.15 -18.68 21.46
N LEU A 57 -0.49 -17.82 20.49
CA LEU A 57 -0.60 -16.37 20.67
C LEU A 57 -1.71 -15.99 21.68
N ALA A 58 -2.88 -16.62 21.58
CA ALA A 58 -4.04 -16.29 22.38
C ALA A 58 -3.90 -16.69 23.85
N GLU A 59 -3.38 -17.89 24.11
CA GLU A 59 -3.30 -18.48 25.45
C GLU A 59 -2.10 -17.94 26.23
N HIS A 60 -0.95 -17.80 25.58
CA HIS A 60 0.31 -17.50 26.26
C HIS A 60 0.70 -16.01 26.23
N ARG A 61 0.07 -15.20 25.36
CA ARG A 61 0.27 -13.74 25.25
C ARG A 61 1.75 -13.33 25.26
N PRO A 62 2.54 -13.81 24.28
CA PRO A 62 3.96 -13.51 24.23
C PRO A 62 4.21 -12.04 23.84
N GLU A 63 5.46 -11.64 23.97
CA GLU A 63 5.99 -10.36 23.52
C GLU A 63 6.74 -10.46 22.18
N LEU A 64 7.13 -11.68 21.77
CA LEU A 64 7.70 -11.98 20.45
C LEU A 64 7.55 -13.47 20.08
N VAL A 65 7.76 -13.77 18.81
CA VAL A 65 7.89 -15.14 18.31
C VAL A 65 9.31 -15.36 17.78
N VAL A 66 9.94 -16.45 18.20
CA VAL A 66 11.31 -16.83 17.85
C VAL A 66 11.26 -18.06 16.95
N ASP A 67 11.75 -17.93 15.72
CA ASP A 67 11.86 -19.00 14.72
C ASP A 67 13.19 -19.73 14.89
N LEU A 68 13.11 -20.96 15.40
CA LEU A 68 14.22 -21.89 15.54
C LEU A 68 14.13 -23.05 14.54
N SER A 69 13.22 -22.96 13.56
CA SER A 69 13.02 -24.00 12.56
C SER A 69 13.99 -23.87 11.38
N ASP A 70 14.15 -24.94 10.61
CA ASP A 70 15.05 -24.98 9.44
C ASP A 70 14.42 -25.58 8.17
N GLU A 71 15.11 -25.40 7.04
CA GLU A 71 14.79 -26.08 5.78
C GLU A 71 15.13 -27.58 5.85
N PRO A 72 14.33 -28.46 5.22
CA PRO A 72 13.23 -28.18 4.31
C PRO A 72 11.86 -28.02 4.99
N VAL A 73 11.78 -28.06 6.34
CA VAL A 73 10.50 -28.03 7.06
C VAL A 73 9.83 -26.66 6.92
N LEU A 74 10.59 -25.57 7.11
CA LEU A 74 10.08 -24.21 6.99
C LEU A 74 10.90 -23.37 6.01
N GLY A 75 10.45 -23.37 4.75
CA GLY A 75 11.04 -22.58 3.67
C GLY A 75 10.71 -21.08 3.73
N PRO A 76 11.32 -20.26 2.86
CA PRO A 76 11.14 -18.81 2.87
C PRO A 76 9.68 -18.36 2.73
N ARG A 77 8.88 -19.05 1.91
CA ARG A 77 7.47 -18.70 1.67
C ARG A 77 6.64 -18.90 2.94
N GLU A 78 6.81 -20.02 3.60
CA GLU A 78 6.11 -20.40 4.83
C GLU A 78 6.54 -19.50 6.00
N ARG A 79 7.84 -19.15 6.09
CA ARG A 79 8.35 -18.17 7.06
C ARG A 79 7.67 -16.81 6.90
N PHE A 80 7.54 -16.30 5.68
CA PHE A 80 6.86 -15.01 5.48
C PHE A 80 5.36 -15.06 5.77
N ARG A 81 4.70 -16.20 5.58
CA ARG A 81 3.31 -16.41 6.00
C ARG A 81 3.18 -16.34 7.52
N LEU A 82 4.05 -17.04 8.24
CA LEU A 82 4.08 -16.99 9.72
C LEU A 82 4.43 -15.60 10.22
N ALA A 83 5.49 -14.98 9.68
CA ALA A 83 5.86 -13.61 9.98
C ALA A 83 4.68 -12.65 9.75
N SER A 84 3.94 -12.77 8.65
CA SER A 84 2.78 -11.92 8.38
C SER A 84 1.70 -12.02 9.46
N ARG A 85 1.42 -13.22 9.96
CA ARG A 85 0.45 -13.46 11.02
C ARG A 85 0.93 -12.93 12.37
N VAL A 86 2.21 -13.15 12.70
CA VAL A 86 2.83 -12.64 13.94
C VAL A 86 2.84 -11.11 13.95
N LEU A 87 3.22 -10.48 12.83
CA LEU A 87 3.20 -9.04 12.67
C LEU A 87 1.78 -8.47 12.73
N ALA A 88 0.79 -9.16 12.16
CA ALA A 88 -0.62 -8.76 12.23
C ALA A 88 -1.18 -8.83 13.66
N ALA A 89 -0.63 -9.72 14.50
CA ALA A 89 -0.89 -9.75 15.94
C ALA A 89 -0.14 -8.66 16.72
N GLY A 90 0.65 -7.82 16.05
CA GLY A 90 1.40 -6.72 16.67
C GLY A 90 2.70 -7.16 17.35
N LEU A 91 3.24 -8.32 16.99
CA LEU A 91 4.42 -8.90 17.63
C LEU A 91 5.61 -8.97 16.67
N PRO A 92 6.86 -8.87 17.16
CA PRO A 92 8.06 -9.16 16.38
C PRO A 92 8.19 -10.64 16.03
N TYR A 93 8.72 -10.92 14.84
CA TYR A 93 9.13 -12.25 14.37
C TYR A 93 10.66 -12.27 14.20
N VAL A 94 11.34 -13.12 14.97
CA VAL A 94 12.81 -13.13 15.07
C VAL A 94 13.32 -14.52 14.71
N GLY A 95 14.28 -14.62 13.79
CA GLY A 95 15.03 -15.84 13.54
C GLY A 95 16.51 -15.66 13.93
N ALA A 96 17.34 -16.62 13.54
CA ALA A 96 18.78 -16.59 13.85
C ALA A 96 19.51 -15.37 13.25
N ASP A 97 19.15 -14.94 12.05
CA ASP A 97 19.81 -13.87 11.29
C ASP A 97 18.84 -12.81 10.74
N PHE A 98 17.56 -12.87 11.10
CA PHE A 98 16.55 -11.92 10.66
C PHE A 98 15.63 -11.47 11.81
N ARG A 99 15.07 -10.27 11.65
CA ARG A 99 14.03 -9.73 12.52
C ARG A 99 13.04 -8.90 11.70
N PHE A 100 11.76 -9.16 11.89
CA PHE A 100 10.68 -8.31 11.40
C PHE A 100 9.91 -7.74 12.57
N ASP A 101 9.80 -6.43 12.61
CA ASP A 101 8.97 -5.70 13.57
C ASP A 101 7.72 -5.15 12.88
N PRO A 102 6.56 -5.15 13.55
CA PRO A 102 5.38 -4.47 13.03
C PRO A 102 5.67 -2.97 12.93
N PRO A 103 5.15 -2.26 11.91
CA PRO A 103 5.29 -0.81 11.81
C PRO A 103 4.77 -0.11 13.07
N GLU A 104 5.59 0.76 13.64
CA GLU A 104 5.17 1.64 14.72
C GLU A 104 4.25 2.75 14.19
N LEU A 105 3.04 2.83 14.73
CA LEU A 105 2.02 3.76 14.30
C LEU A 105 1.68 4.71 15.45
N ALA A 106 1.89 6.02 15.24
CA ALA A 106 1.56 7.00 16.27
C ALA A 106 0.03 7.20 16.37
N PRO A 107 -0.54 7.30 17.58
CA PRO A 107 -1.95 7.62 17.77
C PRO A 107 -2.37 8.91 17.05
N PHE A 108 -3.59 8.93 16.52
CA PHE A 108 -4.17 10.11 15.87
C PHE A 108 -5.56 10.42 16.44
N PRO A 109 -5.85 11.68 16.83
CA PRO A 109 -7.03 11.99 17.64
C PRO A 109 -8.32 12.15 16.84
N LEU A 110 -8.27 12.31 15.51
CA LEU A 110 -9.45 12.57 14.68
C LEU A 110 -9.87 11.31 13.89
N PRO A 111 -11.14 11.22 13.46
CA PRO A 111 -11.58 10.18 12.54
C PRO A 111 -10.68 10.13 11.31
N SER A 112 -10.15 8.94 11.01
CA SER A 112 -9.18 8.78 9.94
C SER A 112 -9.14 7.38 9.37
N PHE A 113 -8.74 7.28 8.10
CA PHE A 113 -8.36 6.01 7.49
C PHE A 113 -7.14 6.18 6.58
N ALA A 114 -6.37 5.10 6.46
CA ALA A 114 -5.19 5.05 5.60
C ALA A 114 -5.53 4.39 4.26
N ILE A 115 -4.92 4.88 3.19
CA ILE A 115 -4.96 4.27 1.87
C ILE A 115 -3.54 3.80 1.54
N VAL A 116 -3.33 2.50 1.58
CA VAL A 116 -2.02 1.86 1.40
C VAL A 116 -2.02 1.03 0.12
N GLY A 117 -0.85 0.61 -0.36
CA GLY A 117 -0.80 -0.26 -1.53
C GLY A 117 0.24 -1.35 -1.39
N THR A 118 0.20 -2.33 -2.29
CA THR A 118 1.25 -3.36 -2.40
C THR A 118 2.49 -2.85 -3.12
N GLY A 119 2.41 -1.69 -3.78
CA GLY A 119 3.51 -1.16 -4.56
C GLY A 119 3.27 0.21 -5.18
N LYS A 120 4.12 0.55 -6.15
CA LYS A 120 3.96 1.72 -7.02
C LYS A 120 2.94 1.39 -8.13
N ARG A 121 2.26 2.42 -8.65
CA ARG A 121 1.33 2.30 -9.79
C ARG A 121 0.21 1.29 -9.59
N VAL A 122 -0.28 1.17 -8.36
CA VAL A 122 -1.44 0.34 -8.01
C VAL A 122 -2.75 1.12 -7.98
N GLY A 123 -2.82 2.32 -8.55
CA GLY A 123 -4.04 3.14 -8.51
C GLY A 123 -4.36 3.79 -7.15
N LYS A 124 -3.45 3.78 -6.18
CA LYS A 124 -3.64 4.39 -4.85
C LYS A 124 -4.16 5.83 -4.90
N THR A 125 -3.50 6.70 -5.66
CA THR A 125 -3.88 8.11 -5.76
C THR A 125 -5.28 8.29 -6.35
N ALA A 126 -5.70 7.44 -7.28
CA ALA A 126 -7.06 7.45 -7.80
C ALA A 126 -8.08 7.05 -6.73
N ILE A 127 -7.78 6.05 -5.89
CA ILE A 127 -8.61 5.68 -4.74
C ILE A 127 -8.64 6.79 -3.68
N THR A 128 -7.50 7.45 -3.40
CA THR A 128 -7.42 8.63 -2.53
C THR A 128 -8.30 9.76 -3.04
N ALA A 129 -8.18 10.11 -4.32
CA ALA A 129 -8.96 11.17 -4.93
C ALA A 129 -10.46 10.84 -4.93
N HIS A 130 -10.84 9.60 -5.27
CA HIS A 130 -12.23 9.16 -5.24
C HIS A 130 -12.82 9.21 -3.83
N ALA A 131 -12.11 8.68 -2.83
CA ALA A 131 -12.55 8.69 -1.45
C ALA A 131 -12.66 10.12 -0.90
N ALA A 132 -11.67 10.98 -1.16
CA ALA A 132 -11.71 12.38 -0.79
C ALA A 132 -12.92 13.09 -1.43
N GLN A 133 -13.16 12.88 -2.72
CA GLN A 133 -14.32 13.46 -3.42
C GLN A 133 -15.65 12.98 -2.84
N LEU A 134 -15.75 11.70 -2.49
CA LEU A 134 -16.96 11.13 -1.91
C LEU A 134 -17.29 11.75 -0.56
N TYR A 135 -16.32 11.77 0.36
CA TYR A 135 -16.55 12.28 1.72
C TYR A 135 -16.60 13.80 1.82
N ALA A 136 -15.93 14.53 0.92
CA ALA A 136 -15.97 15.99 0.89
C ALA A 136 -17.36 16.57 0.57
N ARG A 137 -18.30 15.73 0.11
CA ARG A 137 -19.71 16.15 -0.10
C ARG A 137 -20.44 16.48 1.20
N GLU A 138 -20.02 15.85 2.30
CA GLU A 138 -20.72 15.90 3.59
C GLU A 138 -19.82 16.31 4.76
N ARG A 139 -18.50 16.33 4.56
CA ARG A 139 -17.52 16.54 5.63
C ARG A 139 -16.39 17.44 5.17
N LYS A 140 -15.80 18.17 6.11
CA LYS A 140 -14.50 18.82 5.93
C LYS A 140 -13.39 17.77 5.94
N VAL A 141 -12.90 17.43 4.75
CA VAL A 141 -11.85 16.42 4.54
C VAL A 141 -10.48 17.06 4.36
N VAL A 142 -9.46 16.50 5.03
CA VAL A 142 -8.05 16.80 4.76
C VAL A 142 -7.33 15.53 4.33
N VAL A 143 -6.49 15.61 3.30
CA VAL A 143 -5.64 14.50 2.85
C VAL A 143 -4.19 14.76 3.25
N VAL A 144 -3.58 13.87 4.02
CA VAL A 144 -2.15 13.89 4.32
C VAL A 144 -1.46 12.90 3.40
N ALA A 145 -0.68 13.38 2.43
CA ALA A 145 -0.02 12.52 1.45
C ALA A 145 1.46 12.33 1.73
N MET A 146 1.89 11.08 1.87
CA MET A 146 3.28 10.70 2.08
C MET A 146 3.97 10.42 0.73
N GLY A 147 4.89 11.30 0.32
CA GLY A 147 5.62 11.18 -0.94
C GLY A 147 7.08 10.75 -0.77
N ARG A 148 7.68 10.18 -1.83
CA ARG A 148 9.15 10.05 -1.95
C ARG A 148 9.81 11.38 -2.33
N GLY A 149 9.09 12.22 -3.07
CA GLY A 149 9.49 13.59 -3.46
C GLY A 149 8.70 14.66 -2.70
N GLY A 150 8.21 14.34 -1.50
CA GLY A 150 7.46 15.30 -0.68
C GLY A 150 8.32 16.45 -0.16
N PRO A 151 7.70 17.53 0.33
CA PRO A 151 8.40 18.71 0.82
C PRO A 151 9.20 18.41 2.10
N PRO A 152 10.27 19.18 2.38
CA PRO A 152 11.13 18.98 3.54
C PRO A 152 10.39 19.14 4.87
N GLU A 153 9.54 20.16 4.94
CA GLU A 153 8.57 20.38 6.01
C GLU A 153 7.15 20.13 5.49
N PRO A 154 6.19 19.74 6.34
CA PRO A 154 4.81 19.57 5.91
C PRO A 154 4.25 20.85 5.28
N GLU A 155 3.63 20.72 4.11
CA GLU A 155 3.11 21.87 3.37
C GLU A 155 1.63 21.71 3.10
N VAL A 156 0.87 22.76 3.37
CA VAL A 156 -0.58 22.77 3.13
C VAL A 156 -0.85 23.33 1.73
N ALA A 157 -1.65 22.61 0.95
CA ALA A 157 -2.28 23.14 -0.25
C ALA A 157 -3.78 23.36 0.04
N GLU A 158 -4.19 24.62 0.13
CA GLU A 158 -5.56 25.01 0.53
C GLU A 158 -6.52 25.15 -0.66
N LEU A 159 -6.01 25.38 -1.87
CA LEU A 159 -6.78 25.61 -3.09
C LEU A 159 -6.56 24.48 -4.09
N ARG A 160 -7.43 24.42 -5.10
CA ARG A 160 -7.26 23.60 -6.31
C ARG A 160 -6.21 24.30 -7.18
N PRO A 161 -4.91 23.94 -7.16
CA PRO A 161 -3.92 24.62 -7.97
C PRO A 161 -4.29 24.44 -9.45
N ASP A 162 -4.24 25.53 -10.19
CA ASP A 162 -4.36 25.50 -11.63
C ASP A 162 -3.04 25.06 -12.28
N VAL A 163 -3.05 24.93 -13.61
CA VAL A 163 -1.88 24.51 -14.38
C VAL A 163 -0.72 25.50 -14.18
N ASP A 164 -1.01 26.81 -14.13
CA ASP A 164 0.00 27.85 -13.98
C ASP A 164 0.70 27.76 -12.61
N ALA A 165 -0.05 27.50 -11.53
CA ALA A 165 0.50 27.27 -10.20
C ALA A 165 1.41 26.03 -10.16
N LEU A 166 1.00 24.94 -10.81
CA LEU A 166 1.82 23.71 -10.89
C LEU A 166 3.10 23.96 -11.69
N LEU A 167 3.03 24.69 -12.81
CA LEU A 167 4.21 25.07 -13.60
C LEU A 167 5.16 25.99 -12.81
N ALA A 168 4.63 26.94 -12.05
CA ALA A 168 5.45 27.81 -11.20
C ALA A 168 6.23 27.01 -10.14
N LEU A 169 5.59 26.01 -9.52
CA LEU A 169 6.25 25.10 -8.59
C LEU A 169 7.36 24.29 -9.27
N SER A 170 7.09 23.75 -10.47
CA SER A 170 8.07 22.99 -11.25
C SER A 170 9.30 23.84 -11.60
N ARG A 171 9.08 25.06 -12.12
CA ARG A 171 10.14 26.02 -12.45
C ARG A 171 10.98 26.46 -11.25
N ALA A 172 10.42 26.42 -10.05
CA ALA A 172 11.14 26.66 -8.80
C ALA A 172 11.94 25.43 -8.30
N GLY A 173 12.00 24.35 -9.08
CA GLY A 173 12.70 23.10 -8.72
C GLY A 173 11.94 22.23 -7.72
N ARG A 174 10.66 22.52 -7.47
CA ARG A 174 9.81 21.73 -6.57
C ARG A 174 9.10 20.63 -7.35
N HIS A 175 8.72 19.54 -6.67
CA HIS A 175 8.05 18.41 -7.31
C HIS A 175 6.56 18.73 -7.54
N ALA A 176 6.24 19.41 -8.65
CA ALA A 176 4.87 19.82 -9.00
C ALA A 176 3.89 18.63 -9.18
N ALA A 177 4.39 17.47 -9.63
CA ALA A 177 3.60 16.24 -9.76
C ALA A 177 3.53 15.41 -8.46
N SER A 178 3.51 16.06 -7.30
CA SER A 178 3.45 15.37 -5.99
C SER A 178 2.01 14.98 -5.65
N ASP A 179 1.81 13.84 -5.00
CA ASP A 179 0.48 13.24 -4.77
C ASP A 179 -0.50 14.18 -4.01
N TYR A 180 0.02 15.05 -3.13
CA TYR A 180 -0.81 16.05 -2.41
C TYR A 180 -1.32 17.17 -3.34
N LEU A 181 -0.50 17.60 -4.31
CA LEU A 181 -0.88 18.61 -5.30
C LEU A 181 -1.84 18.01 -6.32
N GLU A 182 -1.60 16.76 -6.75
CA GLU A 182 -2.49 16.02 -7.63
C GLU A 182 -3.90 15.90 -7.01
N THR A 183 -3.97 15.50 -5.74
CA THR A 183 -5.25 15.37 -5.03
C THR A 183 -5.93 16.73 -4.85
N ALA A 184 -5.19 17.77 -4.46
CA ALA A 184 -5.71 19.13 -4.36
C ALA A 184 -6.25 19.63 -5.71
N ALA A 185 -5.51 19.43 -6.79
CA ALA A 185 -5.85 19.87 -8.14
C ALA A 185 -7.07 19.14 -8.71
N LEU A 186 -7.19 17.84 -8.46
CA LEU A 186 -8.28 17.05 -9.04
C LEU A 186 -9.57 17.15 -8.23
N VAL A 187 -9.46 17.15 -6.90
CA VAL A 187 -10.62 17.06 -5.99
C VAL A 187 -11.04 18.41 -5.42
N GLY A 188 -10.09 19.34 -5.21
CA GLY A 188 -10.35 20.63 -4.56
C GLY A 188 -10.49 20.55 -3.04
N VAL A 189 -9.91 19.53 -2.40
CA VAL A 189 -9.81 19.43 -0.92
C VAL A 189 -8.46 19.96 -0.44
N THR A 190 -8.40 20.40 0.81
CA THR A 190 -7.14 20.77 1.46
C THR A 190 -6.25 19.53 1.63
N THR A 191 -4.98 19.64 1.25
CA THR A 191 -4.01 18.56 1.40
C THR A 191 -2.77 19.00 2.16
N VAL A 192 -2.10 18.05 2.80
CA VAL A 192 -0.83 18.23 3.51
C VAL A 192 0.21 17.32 2.87
N GLY A 193 1.16 17.91 2.15
CA GLY A 193 2.28 17.20 1.55
C GLY A 193 3.34 16.84 2.59
N CYS A 194 3.75 15.57 2.62
CA CYS A 194 4.79 15.03 3.50
C CYS A 194 5.82 14.23 2.71
N ARG A 195 7.01 14.03 3.28
CA ARG A 195 8.08 13.18 2.73
C ARG A 195 8.35 11.95 3.58
N ARG A 196 8.92 10.93 2.93
CA ARG A 196 9.59 9.81 3.58
C ARG A 196 10.85 9.39 2.82
N CYS A 197 11.75 8.69 3.48
CA CYS A 197 12.87 7.98 2.88
C CYS A 197 13.00 6.57 3.49
N GLY A 198 13.49 5.61 2.70
CA GLY A 198 13.55 4.19 3.08
C GLY A 198 12.19 3.50 3.03
N GLY A 199 12.19 2.16 2.96
CA GLY A 199 10.98 1.35 3.01
C GLY A 199 11.30 -0.08 3.46
N GLY A 200 10.66 -0.51 4.55
CA GLY A 200 10.78 -1.86 5.09
C GLY A 200 9.78 -2.82 4.45
N LEU A 201 10.05 -4.12 4.59
CA LEU A 201 9.21 -5.17 3.99
C LEU A 201 7.80 -5.20 4.58
N ALA A 202 7.64 -4.92 5.88
CA ALA A 202 6.35 -4.81 6.56
C ALA A 202 5.67 -3.43 6.41
N GLY A 203 6.26 -2.49 5.66
CA GLY A 203 5.65 -1.19 5.35
C GLY A 203 6.15 -0.01 6.18
N SER A 204 7.06 -0.21 7.13
CA SER A 204 7.76 0.87 7.85
C SER A 204 8.58 1.75 6.90
N VAL A 205 8.91 2.96 7.34
CA VAL A 205 9.80 3.90 6.65
C VAL A 205 11.00 4.21 7.54
N GLY A 206 12.15 4.54 6.94
CA GLY A 206 13.35 4.85 7.72
C GLY A 206 13.27 6.22 8.39
N VAL A 207 12.81 7.22 7.63
CA VAL A 207 12.55 8.59 8.14
C VAL A 207 11.35 9.18 7.43
N SER A 208 10.54 9.95 8.15
CA SER A 208 9.42 10.71 7.58
C SER A 208 9.08 11.95 8.40
N ASN A 209 8.40 12.92 7.79
CA ASN A 209 7.79 14.06 8.50
C ASN A 209 6.26 13.91 8.63
N VAL A 210 5.70 12.72 8.37
CA VAL A 210 4.25 12.49 8.37
C VAL A 210 3.62 12.77 9.73
N HIS A 211 4.31 12.54 10.85
CA HIS A 211 3.81 12.92 12.17
C HIS A 211 3.63 14.44 12.32
N ALA A 212 4.54 15.24 11.74
CA ALA A 212 4.38 16.69 11.71
C ALA A 212 3.23 17.10 10.78
N GLY A 213 3.07 16.41 9.64
CA GLY A 213 1.92 16.61 8.75
C GLY A 213 0.59 16.22 9.39
N ALA A 214 0.55 15.18 10.22
CA ALA A 214 -0.62 14.77 10.97
C ALA A 214 -1.01 15.85 12.00
N ARG A 215 -0.04 16.42 12.73
CA ARG A 215 -0.30 17.57 13.63
C ARG A 215 -0.84 18.77 12.86
N ARG A 216 -0.21 19.10 11.71
CA ARG A 216 -0.68 20.17 10.85
C ARG A 216 -2.11 19.92 10.34
N ALA A 217 -2.46 18.68 10.03
CA ALA A 217 -3.82 18.32 9.65
C ALA A 217 -4.83 18.54 10.78
N VAL A 218 -4.47 18.30 12.05
CA VAL A 218 -5.34 18.59 13.19
C VAL A 218 -5.62 20.08 13.33
N GLU A 219 -4.61 20.93 13.12
CA GLU A 219 -4.75 22.40 13.16
C GLU A 219 -5.71 22.95 12.10
N LEU A 220 -5.92 22.21 11.02
CA LEU A 220 -6.88 22.55 9.98
C LEU A 220 -8.32 22.22 10.38
N GLU A 221 -8.55 21.64 11.57
CA GLU A 221 -9.85 21.28 12.12
C GLU A 221 -10.77 20.50 11.13
N PRO A 222 -10.31 19.37 10.55
CA PRO A 222 -11.14 18.54 9.69
C PRO A 222 -12.07 17.63 10.49
N GLU A 223 -13.15 17.19 9.86
CA GLU A 223 -14.04 16.14 10.38
C GLU A 223 -13.54 14.74 10.02
N LEU A 224 -12.68 14.62 9.00
CA LEU A 224 -12.12 13.36 8.52
C LEU A 224 -10.74 13.58 7.88
N VAL A 225 -9.78 12.71 8.22
CA VAL A 225 -8.43 12.74 7.63
C VAL A 225 -8.12 11.45 6.87
N LEU A 226 -7.69 11.60 5.62
CA LEU A 226 -7.22 10.50 4.78
C LEU A 226 -5.69 10.52 4.77
N PHE A 227 -5.06 9.40 5.10
CA PHE A 227 -3.61 9.25 5.02
C PHE A 227 -3.23 8.45 3.76
N ASP A 228 -2.65 9.11 2.76
CA ASP A 228 -2.19 8.46 1.53
C ASP A 228 -0.76 7.92 1.69
N GLY A 229 -0.61 6.61 1.47
CA GLY A 229 0.64 5.88 1.59
C GLY A 229 1.56 6.02 0.38
N SER A 230 2.81 5.59 0.54
CA SER A 230 3.87 5.80 -0.46
C SER A 230 4.40 4.51 -1.04
N GLY A 231 3.93 4.09 -2.22
CA GLY A 231 4.26 2.76 -2.75
C GLY A 231 3.73 1.66 -1.83
N ALA A 232 4.61 0.82 -1.28
CA ALA A 232 4.26 -0.22 -0.31
C ALA A 232 4.37 0.21 1.17
N ALA A 233 4.74 1.47 1.42
CA ALA A 233 4.91 2.00 2.77
C ALA A 233 3.55 2.46 3.36
N ILE A 234 3.33 2.11 4.61
CA ILE A 234 2.16 2.50 5.40
C ILE A 234 2.47 3.84 6.08
N PRO A 235 1.58 4.85 6.04
CA PRO A 235 1.75 6.07 6.84
C PRO A 235 1.94 5.69 8.31
N PRO A 236 2.95 6.24 9.03
CA PRO A 236 3.25 5.86 10.43
C PRO A 236 2.24 6.47 11.42
N VAL A 237 0.96 6.30 11.16
CA VAL A 237 -0.16 6.88 11.90
C VAL A 237 -1.20 5.79 12.13
N ALA A 238 -1.66 5.66 13.37
CA ALA A 238 -2.69 4.70 13.75
C ALA A 238 -4.05 5.26 13.33
N THR A 239 -4.54 4.80 12.18
CA THR A 239 -5.84 5.17 11.64
C THR A 239 -6.92 4.17 12.06
N ALA A 240 -8.18 4.61 12.11
CA ALA A 240 -9.29 3.75 12.54
C ALA A 240 -9.64 2.65 11.52
N ARG A 241 -9.40 2.92 10.24
CA ARG A 241 -9.57 1.97 9.13
C ARG A 241 -8.40 2.04 8.15
N ARG A 242 -8.26 1.01 7.31
CA ARG A 242 -7.25 0.94 6.26
C ARG A 242 -7.81 0.28 5.00
N ILE A 243 -7.62 0.96 3.87
CA ILE A 243 -7.88 0.44 2.53
C ILE A 243 -6.54 0.04 1.91
N LEU A 244 -6.45 -1.20 1.46
CA LEU A 244 -5.30 -1.69 0.68
C LEU A 244 -5.65 -1.72 -0.80
N VAL A 245 -4.84 -1.03 -1.60
CA VAL A 245 -4.99 -0.97 -3.05
C VAL A 245 -3.97 -1.90 -3.71
N VAL A 246 -4.47 -2.82 -4.52
CA VAL A 246 -3.70 -3.84 -5.23
C VAL A 246 -3.94 -3.63 -6.73
N ASN A 247 -2.91 -3.84 -7.54
CA ASN A 247 -3.11 -3.93 -8.98
C ASN A 247 -3.59 -5.35 -9.34
N ALA A 248 -4.76 -5.46 -9.94
CA ALA A 248 -5.41 -6.71 -10.34
C ALA A 248 -4.60 -7.53 -11.34
N THR A 249 -3.67 -6.90 -12.07
CA THR A 249 -2.78 -7.58 -13.04
C THR A 249 -1.48 -8.10 -12.40
N SER A 250 -1.33 -7.98 -11.09
CA SER A 250 -0.14 -8.48 -10.39
C SER A 250 -0.19 -10.00 -10.29
N ASP A 251 0.98 -10.63 -10.26
CA ASP A 251 1.09 -12.06 -9.92
C ASP A 251 0.37 -12.34 -8.59
N PRO A 252 -0.65 -13.22 -8.56
CA PRO A 252 -1.39 -13.53 -7.35
C PRO A 252 -0.51 -14.00 -6.19
N GLU A 253 0.58 -14.71 -6.48
CA GLU A 253 1.52 -15.18 -5.47
C GLU A 253 2.25 -14.03 -4.79
N VAL A 254 2.76 -13.08 -5.57
CA VAL A 254 3.46 -11.91 -5.03
C VAL A 254 2.49 -10.96 -4.35
N ALA A 255 1.31 -10.75 -4.95
CA ALA A 255 0.32 -9.81 -4.47
C ALA A 255 -0.29 -10.20 -3.12
N THR A 256 -0.45 -11.50 -2.85
CA THR A 256 -1.07 -12.02 -1.62
C THR A 256 -0.12 -12.76 -0.70
N GLY A 257 1.08 -13.11 -1.15
CA GLY A 257 2.10 -13.80 -0.36
C GLY A 257 3.15 -12.88 0.22
N TYR A 258 4.24 -13.49 0.73
CA TYR A 258 5.33 -12.78 1.41
C TYR A 258 4.78 -11.84 2.50
N LEU A 259 5.30 -10.61 2.62
CA LEU A 259 4.76 -9.58 3.52
C LEU A 259 3.66 -8.71 2.88
N ASN A 260 3.17 -9.07 1.69
CA ASN A 260 1.89 -8.52 1.22
C ASN A 260 0.71 -9.22 1.92
N GLU A 261 0.88 -10.47 2.36
CA GLU A 261 -0.08 -11.14 3.24
C GLU A 261 -0.35 -10.29 4.49
N TYR A 262 0.71 -9.83 5.18
CA TYR A 262 0.60 -8.90 6.30
C TYR A 262 -0.27 -7.67 5.97
N ARG A 263 -0.07 -7.06 4.80
CA ARG A 263 -0.82 -5.86 4.39
C ARG A 263 -2.31 -6.16 4.22
N HIS A 264 -2.66 -7.35 3.71
CA HIS A 264 -4.05 -7.79 3.64
C HIS A 264 -4.65 -7.97 5.04
N LEU A 265 -3.94 -8.69 5.90
CA LEU A 265 -4.40 -9.01 7.26
C LEU A 265 -4.68 -7.76 8.11
N VAL A 266 -3.93 -6.67 7.91
CA VAL A 266 -4.11 -5.41 8.65
C VAL A 266 -5.01 -4.38 7.94
N SER A 267 -5.75 -4.79 6.90
CA SER A 267 -6.62 -3.89 6.13
C SER A 267 -8.09 -4.31 6.22
N ASP A 268 -8.98 -3.33 6.31
CA ASP A 268 -10.43 -3.53 6.42
C ASP A 268 -11.14 -3.67 5.07
N LEU A 269 -10.47 -3.22 4.00
CA LEU A 269 -10.97 -3.32 2.63
C LEU A 269 -9.79 -3.46 1.67
N VAL A 270 -9.90 -4.39 0.73
CA VAL A 270 -8.97 -4.50 -0.40
C VAL A 270 -9.67 -4.02 -1.67
N VAL A 271 -9.03 -3.12 -2.42
CA VAL A 271 -9.49 -2.68 -3.74
C VAL A 271 -8.51 -3.19 -4.80
N LEU A 272 -8.99 -4.09 -5.66
CA LEU A 272 -8.27 -4.54 -6.84
C LEU A 272 -8.53 -3.55 -7.97
N THR A 273 -7.57 -2.67 -8.23
CA THR A 273 -7.62 -1.71 -9.34
C THR A 273 -7.15 -2.34 -10.65
N MET A 274 -7.49 -1.73 -11.79
CA MET A 274 -7.16 -2.26 -13.12
C MET A 274 -7.82 -3.62 -13.41
N ALA A 275 -8.94 -3.91 -12.75
CA ALA A 275 -9.67 -5.17 -12.85
C ALA A 275 -10.51 -5.21 -14.14
N GLU A 276 -9.86 -5.12 -15.30
CA GLU A 276 -10.53 -5.19 -16.59
C GLU A 276 -11.23 -6.53 -16.79
N GLN A 277 -12.41 -6.50 -17.42
CA GLN A 277 -13.17 -7.71 -17.70
C GLN A 277 -12.35 -8.64 -18.60
N GLY A 278 -12.26 -9.92 -18.23
CA GLY A 278 -11.49 -10.92 -18.98
C GLY A 278 -9.97 -10.89 -18.72
N ALA A 279 -9.48 -10.05 -17.81
CA ALA A 279 -8.05 -10.01 -17.45
C ALA A 279 -7.61 -11.08 -16.42
N GLY A 280 -8.53 -11.92 -15.94
CA GLY A 280 -8.21 -13.07 -15.07
C GLY A 280 -7.88 -12.70 -13.62
N TRP A 281 -8.40 -11.58 -13.11
CA TRP A 281 -8.12 -11.09 -11.76
C TRP A 281 -8.91 -11.83 -10.65
N GLU A 282 -9.84 -12.71 -11.03
CA GLU A 282 -10.72 -13.44 -10.12
C GLU A 282 -9.93 -14.39 -9.20
N GLU A 283 -8.83 -14.99 -9.67
CA GLU A 283 -7.95 -15.81 -8.83
C GLU A 283 -7.33 -14.97 -7.71
N LEU A 284 -6.80 -13.79 -8.05
CA LEU A 284 -6.25 -12.85 -7.07
C LEU A 284 -7.32 -12.38 -6.09
N GLN A 285 -8.55 -12.13 -6.56
CA GLN A 285 -9.67 -11.80 -5.69
C GLN A 285 -9.96 -12.90 -4.67
N GLY A 286 -10.02 -14.16 -5.11
CA GLY A 286 -10.25 -15.31 -4.22
C GLY A 286 -9.17 -15.42 -3.14
N ARG A 287 -7.89 -15.23 -3.50
CA ARG A 287 -6.78 -15.23 -2.54
C ARG A 287 -6.86 -14.06 -1.56
N ALA A 288 -7.18 -12.86 -2.04
CA ALA A 288 -7.33 -11.68 -1.19
C ALA A 288 -8.51 -11.82 -0.20
N LEU A 289 -9.62 -12.45 -0.61
CA LEU A 289 -10.78 -12.72 0.24
C LEU A 289 -10.46 -13.69 1.39
N ALA A 290 -9.46 -14.55 1.23
CA ALA A 290 -8.99 -15.42 2.30
C ALA A 290 -8.19 -14.67 3.39
N LEU A 291 -7.74 -13.44 3.10
CA LEU A 291 -6.84 -12.65 3.95
C LEU A 291 -7.47 -11.36 4.48
N ALA A 292 -8.55 -10.89 3.89
CA ALA A 292 -9.18 -9.62 4.21
C ALA A 292 -10.71 -9.77 4.30
N PRO A 293 -11.39 -8.98 5.13
CA PRO A 293 -12.82 -9.12 5.35
C PRO A 293 -13.68 -8.72 4.14
N ALA A 294 -13.14 -7.89 3.24
CA ALA A 294 -13.84 -7.44 2.03
C ALA A 294 -12.86 -7.16 0.89
N VAL A 295 -13.24 -7.54 -0.33
CA VAL A 295 -12.48 -7.27 -1.56
C VAL A 295 -13.42 -6.77 -2.65
N VAL A 296 -13.10 -5.60 -3.21
CA VAL A 296 -13.84 -4.99 -4.33
C VAL A 296 -12.92 -4.85 -5.53
N ALA A 297 -13.41 -5.23 -6.71
CA ALA A 297 -12.72 -5.01 -7.97
C ALA A 297 -13.19 -3.72 -8.63
N ALA A 298 -12.26 -2.95 -9.17
CA ALA A 298 -12.51 -1.67 -9.82
C ALA A 298 -11.65 -1.52 -11.07
N THR A 299 -12.27 -1.01 -12.14
CA THR A 299 -11.55 -0.51 -13.31
C THR A 299 -11.24 0.97 -13.13
N LEU A 300 -10.19 1.46 -13.79
CA LEU A 300 -9.89 2.88 -13.84
C LEU A 300 -10.17 3.40 -15.24
N ARG A 301 -10.89 4.51 -15.32
CA ARG A 301 -11.23 5.20 -16.57
C ARG A 301 -10.89 6.69 -16.45
N PRO A 302 -10.41 7.35 -17.52
CA PRO A 302 -10.10 8.76 -17.47
C PRO A 302 -11.38 9.59 -17.28
N ARG A 303 -11.31 10.57 -16.38
CA ARG A 303 -12.38 11.54 -16.15
C ARG A 303 -11.84 12.96 -16.36
N PRO A 304 -12.23 13.65 -17.43
CA PRO A 304 -11.88 15.05 -17.64
C PRO A 304 -12.33 15.93 -16.47
N THR A 305 -11.52 16.92 -16.11
CA THR A 305 -11.85 17.91 -15.06
C THR A 305 -12.68 19.08 -15.58
N ALA A 306 -12.78 19.22 -16.89
CA ALA A 306 -13.56 20.21 -17.62
C ALA A 306 -14.32 19.54 -18.78
N ASP A 307 -15.33 20.22 -19.32
CA ASP A 307 -16.10 19.72 -20.45
C ASP A 307 -15.23 19.63 -21.72
N VAL A 308 -15.35 18.50 -22.42
CA VAL A 308 -14.64 18.18 -23.66
C VAL A 308 -15.59 17.79 -24.79
N SER A 309 -16.90 17.93 -24.59
CA SER A 309 -17.91 17.53 -25.57
C SER A 309 -17.72 18.28 -26.90
N GLY A 310 -17.67 17.52 -27.99
CA GLY A 310 -17.49 18.03 -29.36
C GLY A 310 -16.10 18.60 -29.66
N ARG A 311 -15.12 18.47 -28.74
CA ARG A 311 -13.75 18.95 -28.91
C ARG A 311 -12.87 17.84 -29.48
N ARG A 312 -11.91 18.20 -30.34
CA ARG A 312 -10.83 17.30 -30.76
C ARG A 312 -9.85 17.12 -29.60
N VAL A 313 -9.80 15.91 -29.05
CA VAL A 313 -9.04 15.59 -27.83
C VAL A 313 -7.85 14.72 -28.16
N ALA A 314 -6.67 15.13 -27.67
CA ALA A 314 -5.49 14.29 -27.57
C ALA A 314 -5.25 13.92 -26.10
N PHE A 315 -5.27 12.63 -25.78
CA PHE A 315 -5.11 12.13 -24.41
C PHE A 315 -3.73 11.51 -24.17
N PHE A 316 -3.02 11.99 -23.16
CA PHE A 316 -1.70 11.52 -22.75
C PHE A 316 -1.73 10.96 -21.34
N SER A 317 -1.26 9.73 -21.17
CA SER A 317 -1.25 9.01 -19.90
C SER A 317 0.03 8.20 -19.72
N THR A 318 0.17 7.52 -18.58
CA THR A 318 1.22 6.53 -18.35
C THR A 318 0.78 5.08 -18.63
N ALA A 319 -0.41 4.90 -19.21
CA ALA A 319 -1.00 3.58 -19.42
C ALA A 319 -0.40 2.83 -20.61
N PRO A 320 -0.36 1.48 -20.54
CA PRO A 320 0.15 0.66 -21.63
C PRO A 320 -0.72 0.77 -22.89
N PRO A 321 -0.17 0.48 -24.09
CA PRO A 321 -0.90 0.53 -25.35
C PRO A 321 -2.20 -0.27 -25.39
N SER A 322 -2.27 -1.38 -24.63
CA SER A 322 -3.48 -2.20 -24.52
C SER A 322 -4.68 -1.47 -23.92
N ALA A 323 -4.48 -0.38 -23.17
CA ALA A 323 -5.55 0.42 -22.58
C ALA A 323 -6.02 1.58 -23.49
N HIS A 324 -5.25 1.93 -24.53
CA HIS A 324 -5.47 3.17 -25.30
C HIS A 324 -6.83 3.17 -26.02
N GLY A 325 -7.21 2.05 -26.64
CA GLY A 325 -8.51 1.91 -27.32
C GLY A 325 -9.68 2.10 -26.34
N LEU A 326 -9.63 1.41 -25.20
CA LEU A 326 -10.65 1.52 -24.15
C LEU A 326 -10.80 2.96 -23.61
N PHE A 327 -9.69 3.70 -23.51
CA PHE A 327 -9.72 5.09 -23.08
C PHE A 327 -10.31 6.03 -24.14
N ALA A 328 -9.96 5.83 -25.42
CA ALA A 328 -10.55 6.58 -26.52
C ALA A 328 -12.06 6.36 -26.58
N GLU A 329 -12.50 5.10 -26.54
CA GLU A 329 -13.93 4.72 -26.55
C GLU A 329 -14.68 5.32 -25.35
N HIS A 330 -14.09 5.26 -24.15
CA HIS A 330 -14.70 5.83 -22.95
C HIS A 330 -14.83 7.36 -23.05
N LEU A 331 -13.78 8.06 -23.48
CA LEU A 331 -13.81 9.52 -23.62
C LEU A 331 -14.82 9.96 -24.68
N ALA A 332 -14.90 9.25 -25.80
CA ALA A 332 -15.87 9.53 -26.86
C ALA A 332 -17.30 9.22 -26.42
N GLY A 333 -17.53 8.06 -25.82
CA GLY A 333 -18.87 7.60 -25.45
C GLY A 333 -19.47 8.34 -24.24
N GLU A 334 -18.69 8.52 -23.17
CA GLU A 334 -19.18 9.09 -21.90
C GLU A 334 -19.12 10.62 -21.89
N TYR A 335 -18.11 11.21 -22.52
CA TYR A 335 -17.87 12.66 -22.47
C TYR A 335 -18.04 13.36 -23.83
N GLY A 336 -18.39 12.63 -24.89
CA GLY A 336 -18.63 13.20 -26.21
C GLY A 336 -17.38 13.81 -26.87
N ALA A 337 -16.19 13.37 -26.48
CA ALA A 337 -14.94 13.86 -27.05
C ALA A 337 -14.70 13.27 -28.46
N ASP A 338 -14.20 14.08 -29.39
CA ASP A 338 -13.64 13.59 -30.65
C ASP A 338 -12.17 13.21 -30.42
N VAL A 339 -11.91 11.96 -30.00
CA VAL A 339 -10.56 11.53 -29.61
C VAL A 339 -9.70 11.28 -30.85
N VAL A 340 -8.82 12.23 -31.16
CA VAL A 340 -7.94 12.19 -32.33
C VAL A 340 -6.59 11.53 -32.04
N HIS A 341 -6.20 11.42 -30.77
CA HIS A 341 -4.93 10.81 -30.37
C HIS A 341 -4.98 10.27 -28.93
N VAL A 342 -4.35 9.12 -28.70
CA VAL A 342 -4.08 8.58 -27.35
C VAL A 342 -2.63 8.12 -27.29
N SER A 343 -1.93 8.51 -26.23
CA SER A 343 -0.52 8.15 -26.02
C SER A 343 -0.23 7.73 -24.58
N GLY A 344 0.70 6.78 -24.45
CA GLY A 344 1.30 6.32 -23.20
C GLY A 344 2.63 7.02 -22.88
N ALA A 345 3.04 8.01 -23.68
CA ALA A 345 4.38 8.60 -23.63
C ALA A 345 4.59 9.58 -22.47
N LEU A 346 3.64 9.75 -21.55
CA LEU A 346 3.72 10.78 -20.50
C LEU A 346 4.92 10.60 -19.53
N ALA A 347 5.48 9.39 -19.44
CA ALA A 347 6.69 9.12 -18.67
C ALA A 347 7.99 9.21 -19.50
N ASP A 348 7.91 9.39 -20.83
CA ASP A 348 9.03 9.51 -21.75
C ASP A 348 9.03 10.90 -22.40
N ARG A 349 9.87 11.79 -21.85
CA ARG A 349 9.97 13.19 -22.32
C ARG A 349 10.36 13.32 -23.79
N THR A 350 11.17 12.41 -24.30
CA THR A 350 11.66 12.49 -25.68
C THR A 350 10.54 12.11 -26.64
N ALA A 351 9.88 10.99 -26.37
CA ALA A 351 8.73 10.55 -27.15
C ALA A 351 7.59 11.58 -27.09
N LEU A 352 7.26 12.08 -25.89
CA LEU A 352 6.20 13.07 -25.70
C LEU A 352 6.43 14.35 -26.52
N ARG A 353 7.66 14.90 -26.53
CA ARG A 353 7.97 16.10 -27.33
C ARG A 353 7.79 15.87 -28.82
N GLN A 354 8.26 14.72 -29.33
CA GLN A 354 8.13 14.38 -30.75
C GLN A 354 6.68 14.16 -31.18
N GLU A 355 5.85 13.60 -30.29
CA GLU A 355 4.42 13.42 -30.54
C GLU A 355 3.68 14.76 -30.53
N LEU A 356 3.93 15.62 -29.54
CA LEU A 356 3.28 16.93 -29.42
C LEU A 356 3.51 17.83 -30.64
N GLU A 357 4.65 17.73 -31.33
CA GLU A 357 4.92 18.46 -32.58
C GLU A 357 4.00 18.08 -33.75
N ARG A 358 3.35 16.91 -33.68
CA ARG A 358 2.59 16.32 -34.80
C ARG A 358 1.09 16.22 -34.53
N VAL A 359 0.67 16.35 -33.29
CA VAL A 359 -0.72 16.17 -32.87
C VAL A 359 -1.49 17.46 -33.07
N ASP A 360 -2.54 17.38 -33.89
CA ASP A 360 -3.49 18.47 -34.12
C ASP A 360 -4.79 18.19 -33.34
N ALA A 361 -5.02 18.94 -32.26
CA ALA A 361 -6.15 18.79 -31.34
C ALA A 361 -6.56 20.14 -30.72
N ASP A 362 -7.82 20.28 -30.34
CA ASP A 362 -8.35 21.47 -29.65
C ASP A 362 -8.02 21.45 -28.15
N VAL A 363 -7.91 20.26 -27.57
CA VAL A 363 -7.71 20.04 -26.13
C VAL A 363 -6.71 18.90 -25.92
N PHE A 364 -5.72 19.17 -25.07
CA PHE A 364 -4.76 18.18 -24.58
C PHE A 364 -5.19 17.74 -23.18
N LEU A 365 -5.65 16.49 -23.06
CA LEU A 365 -5.95 15.86 -21.79
C LEU A 365 -4.72 15.13 -21.28
N VAL A 366 -4.36 15.36 -20.01
CA VAL A 366 -3.16 14.79 -19.40
C VAL A 366 -3.49 14.23 -18.02
N GLU A 367 -3.03 13.02 -17.74
CA GLU A 367 -3.00 12.47 -16.37
C GLU A 367 -2.02 13.29 -15.51
N VAL A 368 -2.42 13.79 -14.34
CA VAL A 368 -1.50 14.55 -13.45
C VAL A 368 -0.54 13.59 -12.74
N LYS A 369 0.46 13.08 -13.47
CA LYS A 369 1.47 12.14 -12.96
C LYS A 369 2.81 12.30 -13.68
N ALA A 370 3.88 11.77 -13.08
CA ALA A 370 5.20 11.65 -13.71
C ALA A 370 5.74 12.99 -14.24
N ALA A 371 5.95 13.12 -15.55
CA ALA A 371 6.49 14.32 -16.19
C ALA A 371 5.40 15.31 -16.67
N ALA A 372 4.15 15.16 -16.21
CA ALA A 372 3.03 16.00 -16.65
C ALA A 372 3.14 17.49 -16.29
N SER A 373 4.06 17.88 -15.42
CA SER A 373 4.20 19.26 -14.93
C SER A 373 5.65 19.74 -15.11
N ASP A 374 6.09 19.89 -16.36
CA ASP A 374 7.42 20.34 -16.78
C ASP A 374 7.29 21.49 -17.79
#